data_AF-A0A6G8Q414-F1
#
_entry.id   AF-A0A6G8Q414-F1
#
_cell.length_a   1.000
_cell.length_b   1.000
_cell.length_c   1.000
_cell.angle_alpha   90.00
_cell.angle_beta   90.00
_cell.angle_gamma   90.00
#
_symmetry.space_group_name_H-M   'P 1'
#
loop_
_entity.id
_entity.type
_entity.pdbx_description
1 polymer ?
#
loop_
_entity_poly.entity_id
_entity_poly.type
_entity_poly.pdbx_seq_one_letter_code
_entity_poly.pdbx_strand_id
1 'polypeptide(L)'
;MNDASETAVKVRANSPGRYPILVVELSSGELRATYFETDYDLERGKTVEEDWLRDNAIGRHSFVGVEPPAEVPVSSLGDYARREIIG
;
A
#
# COMPACT_ATOMS: atom_id res chain seq x y z
N MET A 1 7.04 -22.52 -16.53
CA MET A 1 5.97 -21.97 -15.67
C MET A 1 6.69 -21.50 -14.43
N ASN A 2 7.05 -20.21 -14.37
CA ASN A 2 7.74 -19.69 -13.20
C ASN A 2 6.70 -19.54 -12.09
N ASP A 3 6.96 -20.25 -11.01
CA ASP A 3 6.29 -20.15 -9.72
C ASP A 3 6.49 -18.72 -9.20
N ALA A 4 5.65 -17.80 -9.67
CA ALA A 4 5.49 -16.51 -9.05
C ALA A 4 4.76 -16.80 -7.74
N SER A 5 5.52 -17.07 -6.68
CA SER A 5 5.05 -16.82 -5.34
C SER A 5 4.67 -15.34 -5.32
N GLU A 6 3.39 -15.05 -5.62
CA GLU A 6 2.87 -13.69 -5.65
C GLU A 6 3.09 -13.15 -4.24
N THR A 7 4.13 -12.35 -4.08
CA THR A 7 4.56 -11.91 -2.76
C THR A 7 3.39 -11.12 -2.18
N ALA A 8 2.74 -11.68 -1.19
CA ALA A 8 1.63 -11.00 -0.56
C ALA A 8 2.20 -9.88 0.32
N VAL A 9 1.57 -8.72 0.25
CA VAL A 9 1.89 -7.56 1.08
C VAL A 9 0.64 -7.16 1.86
N LYS A 10 0.83 -6.49 2.99
CA LYS A 10 -0.29 -5.98 3.79
C LYS A 10 -0.46 -4.51 3.52
N VAL A 11 -1.60 -4.09 2.98
CA VAL A 11 -1.97 -2.68 2.91
C VAL A 11 -2.29 -2.20 4.32
N ARG A 12 -1.48 -1.25 4.80
CA ARG A 12 -1.59 -0.65 6.14
C ARG A 12 -2.32 0.68 6.12
N ALA A 13 -2.20 1.42 5.03
CA ALA A 13 -2.90 2.69 4.84
C ALA A 13 -3.03 3.03 3.35
N ASN A 14 -3.95 3.93 3.04
CA ASN A 14 -4.09 4.49 1.70
C ASN A 14 -4.43 5.99 1.74
N SER A 15 -4.05 6.74 0.72
CA SER A 15 -4.55 8.11 0.55
C SER A 15 -5.84 8.09 -0.27
N PRO A 16 -6.87 8.86 0.09
CA PRO A 16 -8.08 8.96 -0.72
C PRO A 16 -7.82 9.76 -2.00
N GLY A 17 -8.72 9.61 -2.99
CA GLY A 17 -8.72 10.41 -4.21
C GLY A 17 -8.42 9.60 -5.49
N ARG A 18 -8.24 10.33 -6.59
CA ARG A 18 -8.14 9.75 -7.95
C ARG A 18 -6.83 9.01 -8.22
N TYR A 19 -5.76 9.38 -7.52
CA TYR A 19 -4.43 8.80 -7.65
C TYR A 19 -3.93 8.35 -6.28
N PRO A 20 -4.51 7.28 -5.72
CA PRO A 20 -4.20 6.89 -4.36
C PRO A 20 -2.76 6.39 -4.23
N ILE A 21 -2.17 6.67 -3.07
CA ILE A 21 -0.90 6.12 -2.62
C ILE A 21 -1.24 5.02 -1.64
N LEU A 22 -0.60 3.87 -1.76
CA LEU A 22 -0.74 2.77 -0.80
C LEU A 22 0.49 2.69 0.08
N VAL A 23 0.30 2.52 1.38
CA VAL A 23 1.38 2.13 2.28
C VAL A 23 1.23 0.65 2.56
N VAL A 24 2.23 -0.12 2.14
CA VAL A 24 2.25 -1.58 2.25
C VAL A 24 3.37 -2.04 3.16
N GLU A 25 3.13 -3.11 3.90
CA GLU A 25 4.11 -3.84 4.67
C GLU A 25 4.55 -5.08 3.88
N LEU A 26 5.85 -5.20 3.67
CA LEU A 26 6.47 -6.38 3.08
C LEU A 26 6.55 -7.51 4.09
N SER A 27 6.79 -8.74 3.61
CA SER A 27 7.00 -9.91 4.49
C SER A 27 8.20 -9.76 5.44
N SER A 28 9.14 -8.87 5.14
CA SER A 28 10.26 -8.50 6.01
C SER A 28 9.87 -7.55 7.16
N GLY A 29 8.64 -7.02 7.15
CA GLY A 29 8.18 -5.96 8.06
C GLY A 29 8.54 -4.54 7.60
N GLU A 30 9.25 -4.39 6.47
CA GLU A 30 9.55 -3.08 5.89
C GLU A 30 8.27 -2.44 5.33
N LEU A 31 8.05 -1.15 5.62
CA LEU A 31 6.96 -0.38 5.04
C LEU A 31 7.43 0.36 3.79
N ARG A 32 6.59 0.34 2.75
CA ARG A 32 6.79 1.14 1.52
C ARG A 32 5.53 1.90 1.15
N ALA A 33 5.71 3.16 0.78
CA ALA A 33 4.72 3.93 0.06
C ALA A 33 4.88 3.70 -1.45
N THR A 34 3.81 3.25 -2.10
CA THR A 34 3.73 2.97 -3.53
C THR A 34 2.68 3.84 -4.20
N TYR A 35 2.88 4.12 -5.49
CA TYR A 35 2.17 5.18 -6.19
C TYR A 35 1.34 4.63 -7.35
N PHE A 36 0.15 5.21 -7.57
CA PHE A 36 -0.69 4.88 -8.74
C PHE A 36 0.05 5.04 -10.07
N GLU A 37 0.87 6.08 -10.22
CA GLU A 37 1.60 6.39 -11.46
C GLU A 37 2.65 5.32 -11.84
N THR A 38 3.10 4.55 -10.85
CA THR A 38 4.04 3.45 -11.04
C THR A 38 3.35 2.09 -10.99
N ASP A 39 2.03 2.06 -11.08
CA ASP A 39 1.20 0.86 -10.91
C ASP A 39 1.53 0.09 -9.62
N TYR A 40 1.87 0.84 -8.56
CA TYR A 40 2.27 0.33 -7.25
C TYR A 40 3.50 -0.57 -7.23
N ASP A 41 4.39 -0.44 -8.23
CA ASP A 41 5.71 -1.10 -8.25
C ASP A 41 6.48 -0.83 -6.94
N LEU A 42 6.76 -1.92 -6.21
CA LEU A 42 7.48 -1.88 -4.93
C LEU A 42 8.89 -1.33 -5.07
N GLU A 43 9.59 -1.61 -6.19
CA GLU A 43 10.98 -1.18 -6.41
C GLU A 43 11.08 0.33 -6.62
N ARG A 44 10.00 0.94 -7.12
CA ARG A 44 9.85 2.39 -7.28
C ARG A 44 9.23 3.07 -6.07
N GLY A 45 8.76 2.29 -5.10
CA GLY A 45 8.23 2.77 -3.84
C GLY A 45 9.28 3.44 -2.98
N LYS A 46 8.84 4.27 -2.03
CA LYS A 46 9.71 4.86 -1.02
C LYS A 46 9.57 4.10 0.29
N THR A 47 10.68 3.81 0.96
CA THR A 47 10.65 3.28 2.33
C THR A 47 10.03 4.29 3.28
N VAL A 48 9.23 3.78 4.20
CA VAL A 48 8.50 4.57 5.20
C VAL A 48 8.75 3.96 6.58
N GLU A 49 8.78 4.78 7.62
CA GLU A 49 8.93 4.31 9.00
C GLU A 49 7.56 4.12 9.67
N GLU A 50 7.50 3.23 10.67
CA GLU A 50 6.25 2.96 11.40
C GLU A 50 5.75 4.22 12.11
N ASP A 51 6.66 5.04 12.67
CA ASP A 51 6.32 6.31 13.31
C ASP A 51 5.67 7.28 12.32
N TRP A 52 6.20 7.36 11.08
CA TRP A 52 5.57 8.15 10.02
C TRP A 52 4.15 7.65 9.72
N LEU A 53 3.95 6.33 9.65
CA LEU A 53 2.63 5.75 9.41
C LEU A 53 1.65 6.13 10.52
N ARG A 54 2.07 6.04 11.79
CA ARG A 54 1.23 6.44 12.93
C ARG A 54 0.87 7.93 12.89
N ASP A 55 1.85 8.77 12.60
CA ASP A 55 1.68 10.23 12.58
C ASP A 55 0.88 10.75 11.37
N ASN A 56 0.93 10.04 10.23
CA ASN A 56 0.33 10.50 8.97
C ASN A 56 -0.92 9.72 8.54
N ALA A 57 -1.01 8.41 8.81
CA ALA A 57 -2.16 7.57 8.45
C ALA A 57 -3.27 7.53 9.52
N ILE A 58 -2.96 7.87 10.77
CA ILE A 58 -3.95 7.91 11.84
C ILE A 58 -4.00 9.34 12.41
N GLY A 59 -4.85 10.16 11.77
CA GLY A 59 -5.48 11.28 12.48
C GLY A 59 -5.19 12.71 12.04
N ARG A 60 -4.30 13.01 11.06
CA ARG A 60 -4.04 14.42 10.71
C ARG A 60 -3.92 14.83 9.23
N HIS A 61 -3.26 14.10 8.32
CA HIS A 61 -2.81 14.73 7.04
C HIS A 61 -2.83 13.87 5.76
N SER A 62 -3.95 13.20 5.43
CA SER A 62 -4.28 12.67 4.08
C SER A 62 -4.15 11.17 3.84
N PHE A 63 -3.85 10.35 4.85
CA PHE A 63 -3.93 8.89 4.74
C PHE A 63 -5.00 8.32 5.69
N VAL A 64 -5.62 7.23 5.28
CA VAL A 64 -6.61 6.46 6.01
C VAL A 64 -5.99 5.11 6.35
N GLY A 65 -5.90 4.80 7.64
CA GLY A 65 -5.46 3.49 8.12
C GLY A 65 -6.41 2.36 7.70
N VAL A 66 -5.85 1.22 7.33
CA VAL A 66 -6.59 0.00 6.98
C VAL A 66 -6.46 -0.96 8.17
N GLU A 67 -7.56 -1.13 8.91
CA GLU A 67 -7.63 -2.01 10.08
C GLU A 67 -8.86 -2.94 9.99
N PRO A 68 -8.68 -4.27 9.99
CA PRO A 68 -7.40 -4.98 9.95
C PRO A 68 -6.65 -4.78 8.61
N PRO A 69 -5.30 -4.89 8.57
CA PRO A 69 -4.54 -4.77 7.33
C PRO A 69 -5.04 -5.74 6.25
N ALA A 70 -5.19 -5.25 5.02
CA ALA A 70 -5.63 -6.07 3.90
C ALA A 70 -4.43 -6.77 3.26
N GLU A 71 -4.43 -8.10 3.23
CA GLU A 71 -3.36 -8.87 2.59
C GLU A 71 -3.70 -9.10 1.12
N VAL A 72 -2.82 -8.63 0.23
CA VAL A 72 -3.04 -8.63 -1.23
C VAL A 72 -1.76 -9.00 -1.97
N PRO A 73 -1.86 -9.76 -3.07
CA PRO A 73 -0.76 -9.95 -4.01
C PRO A 73 -0.25 -8.60 -4.53
N VAL A 74 1.08 -8.43 -4.67
CA VAL A 74 1.65 -7.20 -5.29
C VAL A 74 1.02 -6.90 -6.64
N SER A 75 0.86 -7.95 -7.46
CA SER A 75 0.22 -7.91 -8.79
C SER A 75 -1.20 -7.31 -8.77
N SER A 76 -1.88 -7.38 -7.62
CA SER A 76 -3.27 -7.00 -7.44
C SER A 76 -3.45 -5.66 -6.73
N LEU A 77 -2.37 -4.96 -6.37
CA LEU A 77 -2.45 -3.66 -5.67
C LEU A 77 -3.21 -2.60 -6.50
N GLY A 78 -3.01 -2.61 -7.82
CA GLY A 78 -3.74 -1.75 -8.75
C GLY A 78 -5.25 -1.96 -8.69
N ASP A 79 -5.67 -3.23 -8.69
CA ASP A 79 -7.08 -3.60 -8.65
C ASP A 79 -7.69 -3.36 -7.26
N TYR A 80 -6.93 -3.61 -6.20
CA TYR A 80 -7.31 -3.24 -4.84
C TYR A 80 -7.61 -1.75 -4.74
N ALA A 81 -6.71 -0.89 -5.22
CA ALA A 81 -6.90 0.56 -5.16
C ALA A 81 -8.13 1.04 -5.96
N ARG A 82 -8.36 0.45 -7.14
CA ARG A 82 -9.54 0.76 -7.95
C ARG A 82 -10.83 0.40 -7.20
N ARG A 83 -10.89 -0.81 -6.65
CA ARG A 83 -12.10 -1.33 -5.99
C ARG A 83 -12.41 -0.65 -4.66
N GLU A 84 -11.39 -0.43 -3.82
CA GLU A 84 -11.60 0.01 -2.43
C GLU A 84 -11.56 1.53 -2.26
N ILE A 85 -10.88 2.27 -3.16
CA ILE A 85 -10.63 3.71 -2.98
C ILE A 85 -11.28 4.54 -4.07
N ILE A 86 -11.13 4.15 -5.34
CA ILE A 86 -11.57 4.96 -6.47
C ILE A 86 -13.07 4.76 -6.75
N GLY A 87 -13.56 3.52 -6.68
CA GLY A 87 -14.93 3.14 -7.04
C GLY A 87 -15.09 2.88 -8.53
#